data_AF-A0A9C9C0B8-F1
#
_entry.id   AF-A0A9C9C0B8-F1
#
_cell.length_a   1.000
_cell.length_b   1.000
_cell.length_c   1.000
_cell.angle_alpha   90.00
_cell.angle_beta   90.00
_cell.angle_gamma   90.00
#
_symmetry.space_group_name_H-M   'P 1'
#
loop_
_entity.id
_entity.type
_entity.pdbx_description
1 polymer ?
#
loop_
_entity_poly.entity_id
_entity_poly.type
_entity_poly.pdbx_seq_one_letter_code
_entity_poly.pdbx_strand_id
1 'polypeptide(L)'
;MNPIEMSKEVMAAISYTYGLASYSTPELRSLFDDWLGEIEHMVVDVIHTQKKADPNQIGARLNLQPDSVLFILSKLAREGKINLQASGNGLTVQHDPKRDTGKIQLLRKKQ
;
A
#
# COMPACT_ATOMS: atom_id res chain seq x y z
N MET A 1 -11.72 16.82 -23.63
CA MET A 1 -11.22 15.47 -23.95
C MET A 1 -12.11 14.90 -25.03
N ASN A 2 -11.55 14.61 -26.20
CA ASN A 2 -12.31 14.07 -27.32
C ASN A 2 -12.54 12.55 -27.10
N PRO A 3 -13.69 11.97 -27.50
CA PRO A 3 -13.94 10.53 -27.42
C PRO A 3 -12.80 9.63 -27.95
N ILE A 4 -12.08 10.09 -28.98
CA ILE A 4 -10.92 9.39 -29.54
C ILE A 4 -9.73 9.37 -28.57
N GLU A 5 -9.51 10.44 -27.80
CA GLU A 5 -8.42 10.51 -26.81
C GLU A 5 -8.70 9.57 -25.62
N MET A 6 -9.95 9.55 -25.13
CA MET A 6 -10.37 8.65 -24.06
C MET A 6 -10.24 7.18 -24.48
N SER A 7 -10.64 6.84 -25.71
CA SER A 7 -10.48 5.47 -26.24
C SER A 7 -9.01 5.04 -26.31
N LYS A 8 -8.10 5.94 -26.70
CA LYS A 8 -6.67 5.66 -26.74
C LYS A 8 -6.08 5.40 -25.36
N GLU A 9 -6.46 6.17 -24.35
CA GLU A 9 -6.01 5.94 -22.98
C GLU A 9 -6.52 4.61 -22.42
N VAL A 10 -7.78 4.27 -22.66
CA VAL A 10 -8.35 2.97 -22.28
C VAL A 10 -7.60 1.82 -22.96
N MET A 11 -7.31 1.93 -24.26
CA MET A 11 -6.55 0.91 -24.99
C MET A 11 -5.08 0.81 -24.52
N ALA A 12 -4.47 1.94 -24.15
CA ALA A 12 -3.13 1.97 -23.58
C ALA A 12 -3.09 1.29 -22.20
N ALA A 13 -4.09 1.55 -21.34
CA ALA A 13 -4.23 0.86 -20.06
C ALA A 13 -4.44 -0.65 -20.24
N ILE A 14 -5.31 -1.05 -21.17
CA ILE A 14 -5.53 -2.47 -21.51
C ILE A 14 -4.22 -3.11 -22.01
N SER A 15 -3.51 -2.48 -22.93
CA SER A 15 -2.25 -3.00 -23.47
C SER A 15 -1.16 -3.11 -22.41
N TYR A 16 -1.07 -2.15 -21.50
CA TYR A 16 -0.17 -2.19 -20.35
C TYR A 16 -0.51 -3.35 -19.41
N THR A 17 -1.80 -3.54 -19.07
CA THR A 17 -2.25 -4.68 -18.26
C THR A 17 -2.03 -6.03 -18.95
N TYR A 18 -2.17 -6.10 -20.27
CA TYR A 18 -1.90 -7.31 -21.05
C TYR A 18 -0.40 -7.62 -21.13
N GLY A 19 0.44 -6.59 -21.31
CA GLY A 19 1.89 -6.70 -21.22
C GLY A 19 2.33 -7.23 -19.85
N LEU A 20 1.76 -6.68 -18.77
CA LEU A 20 1.94 -7.19 -17.41
C LEU A 20 1.50 -8.66 -17.26
N ALA A 21 0.39 -9.04 -17.90
CA ALA A 21 -0.10 -10.41 -17.87
C ALA A 21 0.71 -11.39 -18.73
N SER A 22 1.49 -10.89 -19.70
CA SER A 22 2.35 -11.67 -20.59
C SER A 22 3.75 -11.98 -20.03
N TYR A 23 4.16 -11.33 -18.93
CA TYR A 23 5.49 -11.57 -18.35
C TYR A 23 5.67 -12.96 -17.73
N SER A 24 4.58 -13.70 -17.53
CA SER A 24 4.61 -15.06 -16.98
C SER A 24 3.76 -16.00 -17.85
N THR A 25 4.33 -17.14 -18.23
CA THR A 25 3.56 -18.23 -18.85
C THR A 25 2.47 -18.72 -17.87
N PRO A 26 1.42 -19.40 -18.33
CA PRO A 26 0.36 -19.92 -17.46
C PRO A 26 0.91 -20.77 -16.29
N GLU A 27 1.95 -21.55 -16.54
CA GLU A 27 2.61 -22.39 -15.54
C GLU A 27 3.29 -21.54 -14.45
N LEU A 28 4.03 -20.50 -14.84
CA LEU A 28 4.68 -19.59 -13.88
C LEU A 28 3.66 -18.77 -13.08
N ARG A 29 2.54 -18.39 -13.71
CA ARG A 29 1.44 -17.72 -13.01
C ARG A 29 0.83 -18.63 -11.94
N SER A 30 0.59 -19.90 -12.24
CA SER A 30 0.10 -20.87 -11.25
C SER A 30 1.03 -21.00 -10.05
N LEU A 31 2.34 -21.10 -10.29
CA LEU A 31 3.33 -21.18 -9.20
C LEU A 31 3.34 -19.93 -8.32
N PHE A 32 3.19 -18.75 -8.92
CA PHE A 32 3.07 -17.50 -8.18
C PHE A 32 1.78 -17.47 -7.34
N ASP A 33 0.66 -17.93 -7.91
CA ASP A 33 -0.63 -17.96 -7.22
C ASP A 33 -0.60 -18.96 -6.05
N ASP A 34 0.01 -20.13 -6.24
CA ASP A 34 0.20 -21.15 -5.19
C ASP A 34 1.08 -20.60 -4.05
N TRP A 35 2.24 -20.03 -4.39
CA TRP A 35 3.12 -19.38 -3.43
C TRP A 35 2.42 -18.25 -2.67
N LEU A 36 1.69 -17.38 -3.38
CA LEU A 36 0.95 -16.28 -2.76
C LEU A 36 -0.16 -16.81 -1.85
N GLY A 37 -0.82 -17.91 -2.22
CA GLY A 37 -1.80 -18.60 -1.39
C GLY A 37 -1.19 -19.08 -0.08
N GLU A 38 0.00 -19.69 -0.11
CA GLU A 38 0.72 -20.10 1.11
C GLU A 38 1.06 -18.90 2.01
N ILE A 39 1.54 -17.79 1.43
CA ILE A 39 1.79 -16.55 2.17
C ILE A 39 0.50 -16.06 2.84
N GLU A 40 -0.62 -16.04 2.11
CA GLU A 40 -1.92 -15.63 2.64
C GLU A 40 -2.36 -16.48 3.83
N HIS A 41 -2.23 -17.80 3.72
CA HIS A 41 -2.53 -18.72 4.82
C HIS A 41 -1.68 -18.41 6.05
N MET A 42 -0.37 -18.21 5.88
CA MET A 42 0.50 -17.85 7.01
C MET A 42 0.13 -16.50 7.64
N VAL A 43 -0.25 -15.51 6.84
CA VAL A 43 -0.71 -14.21 7.36
C VAL A 43 -1.98 -14.38 8.20
N VAL A 44 -2.95 -15.15 7.70
CA VAL A 44 -4.20 -15.46 8.42
C VAL A 44 -3.90 -16.16 9.75
N ASP A 45 -3.03 -17.15 9.76
CA ASP A 45 -2.63 -17.87 10.98
C ASP A 45 -1.98 -16.96 12.03
N VAL A 46 -1.10 -16.04 11.57
CA VAL A 46 -0.48 -15.04 12.45
C VAL A 46 -1.53 -14.12 13.07
N ILE A 47 -2.50 -13.65 12.29
CA ILE A 47 -3.59 -12.77 12.77
C ILE A 47 -4.46 -13.51 13.77
N HIS A 48 -4.85 -14.76 13.50
CA HIS A 48 -5.65 -15.56 14.43
C HIS A 48 -4.94 -15.80 15.76
N THR A 49 -3.62 -16.02 15.72
CA THR A 49 -2.81 -16.25 16.92
C THR A 49 -2.65 -14.99 17.76
N GLN A 50 -2.37 -13.84 17.12
CA GLN A 50 -2.05 -12.59 17.83
C GLN A 50 -3.27 -11.69 18.07
N LYS A 51 -4.40 -11.96 17.42
CA LYS A 51 -5.60 -11.12 17.36
C LYS A 51 -5.32 -9.67 16.91
N LYS A 52 -4.18 -9.44 16.25
CA LYS A 52 -3.74 -8.14 15.74
C LYS A 52 -3.03 -8.33 14.40
N ALA A 53 -3.33 -7.46 13.45
CA ALA A 53 -2.68 -7.40 12.14
C ALA A 53 -1.70 -6.21 12.11
N ASP A 54 -0.46 -6.41 12.59
CA ASP A 54 0.62 -5.41 12.52
C ASP A 54 1.54 -5.71 11.32
N PRO A 55 1.54 -4.85 10.27
CA PRO A 55 2.32 -5.10 9.06
C PRO A 55 3.82 -5.29 9.30
N ASN A 56 4.40 -4.58 10.28
CA ASN A 56 5.83 -4.68 10.57
C ASN A 56 6.17 -6.03 11.21
N GLN A 57 5.33 -6.49 12.14
CA GLN A 57 5.56 -7.76 12.83
C GLN A 57 5.33 -8.96 11.92
N ILE A 58 4.28 -8.90 11.09
CA ILE A 58 4.00 -9.93 10.09
C ILE A 58 5.13 -9.95 9.05
N GLY A 59 5.59 -8.78 8.58
CA GLY A 59 6.69 -8.67 7.62
C GLY A 59 7.98 -9.28 8.16
N ALA A 60 8.35 -8.96 9.41
CA ALA A 60 9.52 -9.54 10.06
C ALA A 60 9.44 -11.08 10.19
N ARG A 61 8.24 -11.63 10.46
CA ARG A 61 8.04 -13.08 10.59
C ARG A 61 8.09 -13.83 9.26
N LEU A 62 7.54 -13.23 8.21
CA LEU A 62 7.43 -13.86 6.89
C LEU A 62 8.55 -13.42 5.93
N ASN A 63 9.51 -12.62 6.41
CA ASN A 63 10.58 -12.01 5.62
C ASN A 63 10.03 -11.21 4.42
N LEU A 64 8.99 -10.42 4.66
CA LEU A 64 8.34 -9.55 3.68
C LEU A 64 8.48 -8.09 4.09
N GLN A 65 8.48 -7.20 3.10
CA GLN A 65 8.42 -5.76 3.34
C GLN A 65 7.03 -5.37 3.89
N PRO A 66 6.93 -4.37 4.79
CA PRO A 66 5.66 -3.93 5.36
C PRO A 66 4.61 -3.55 4.30
N ASP A 67 5.04 -2.93 3.21
CA ASP A 67 4.15 -2.54 2.10
C ASP A 67 3.54 -3.76 1.41
N SER A 68 4.32 -4.83 1.21
CA SER A 68 3.83 -6.10 0.67
C SER A 68 2.81 -6.75 1.61
N VAL A 69 3.05 -6.67 2.92
CA VAL A 69 2.10 -7.17 3.92
C VAL A 69 0.81 -6.35 3.90
N LEU A 70 0.90 -5.03 3.80
CA LEU A 70 -0.28 -4.16 3.70
C LEU A 70 -1.12 -4.49 2.46
N PHE A 71 -0.47 -4.77 1.34
CA PHE A 71 -1.13 -5.25 0.13
C PHE A 71 -1.89 -6.57 0.38
N ILE A 72 -1.25 -7.56 1.01
CA ILE A 72 -1.86 -8.85 1.33
C ILE A 72 -3.05 -8.68 2.28
N LEU A 73 -2.89 -7.89 3.36
CA LEU A 73 -3.99 -7.59 4.30
C LEU A 73 -5.19 -6.95 3.60
N SER A 74 -4.93 -6.00 2.70
CA SER A 74 -5.98 -5.34 1.90
C SER A 74 -6.67 -6.32 0.96
N LYS A 75 -5.92 -7.24 0.35
CA LYS A 75 -6.46 -8.32 -0.49
C LYS A 75 -7.37 -9.25 0.33
N LEU A 76 -6.87 -9.76 1.47
CA LEU A 76 -7.62 -10.66 2.36
C LEU A 76 -8.92 -10.02 2.88
N ALA A 77 -8.88 -8.73 3.21
CA ALA A 77 -10.07 -7.99 3.64
C ALA A 77 -11.10 -7.84 2.52
N ARG A 78 -10.65 -7.51 1.29
CA ARG A 78 -11.52 -7.43 0.11
C ARG A 78 -12.17 -8.76 -0.23
N GLU A 79 -11.48 -9.86 0.03
CA GLU A 79 -11.98 -11.24 -0.16
C GLU A 79 -12.84 -11.74 1.01
N GLY A 80 -13.01 -10.94 2.07
CA GLY A 80 -13.80 -11.30 3.25
C GLY A 80 -13.15 -12.37 4.14
N LYS A 81 -11.89 -12.71 3.90
CA LYS A 81 -11.12 -13.68 4.70
C LYS A 81 -10.76 -13.12 6.08
N ILE A 82 -10.63 -11.80 6.20
CA ILE A 82 -10.37 -11.10 7.46
C ILE A 82 -11.26 -9.86 7.58
N ASN A 83 -11.53 -9.43 8.81
CA ASN A 83 -12.17 -8.14 9.09
C ASN A 83 -11.15 -7.19 9.73
N LEU A 84 -10.72 -6.17 8.98
CA LEU A 84 -9.79 -5.16 9.46
C LEU A 84 -10.56 -4.03 10.15
N GLN A 85 -10.36 -3.90 11.46
CA GLN A 85 -10.78 -2.72 12.21
C GLN A 85 -9.55 -1.88 12.52
N ALA A 86 -9.51 -0.66 12.00
CA ALA A 86 -8.43 0.27 12.28
C ALA A 86 -8.53 0.73 13.75
N SER A 87 -7.70 0.16 14.62
CA SER A 87 -7.51 0.68 15.97
C SER A 87 -6.48 1.81 15.91
N GLY A 88 -6.95 3.04 15.66
CA GLY A 88 -6.09 4.21 15.58
C GLY A 88 -5.42 4.53 16.91
N ASN A 89 -4.15 4.16 17.06
CA ASN A 89 -3.27 4.58 18.16
C ASN A 89 -1.90 5.03 17.61
N GLY A 90 -1.89 5.80 16.52
CA GLY A 90 -0.65 6.09 15.78
C GLY A 90 -0.62 7.35 14.91
N LEU A 91 -1.49 8.34 15.14
CA LEU A 91 -1.29 9.69 14.57
C LEU A 91 -0.91 10.68 15.68
N THR A 92 0.22 10.44 16.35
CA THR A 92 0.97 11.57 16.91
C THR A 92 1.69 12.22 15.74
N VAL A 93 1.00 13.12 15.04
CA VAL A 93 1.68 14.20 14.32
C VAL A 93 2.44 14.95 15.40
N GLN A 94 3.76 14.75 15.47
CA GLN A 94 4.63 15.67 16.20
C GLN A 94 4.55 17.01 15.46
N HIS A 95 3.58 17.84 15.88
CA HIS A 95 3.61 19.25 15.58
C HIS A 95 4.72 19.85 16.45
N ASP A 96 5.91 19.98 15.89
CA ASP A 96 7.03 20.69 16.51
C ASP A 96 6.69 22.20 16.57
N PRO A 97 6.46 22.83 17.74
CA PRO A 97 5.93 24.20 17.84
C PRO A 97 7.02 25.27 17.78
N LYS A 98 8.19 24.99 17.18
CA LYS A 98 9.35 25.90 17.26
C LYS A 98 9.86 26.39 15.90
N ARG A 99 8.97 26.98 15.09
CA ARG A 99 9.35 27.95 14.07
C ARG A 99 8.40 29.13 14.05
N ASP A 100 8.47 29.92 15.10
CA ASP A 100 8.02 31.31 15.03
C ASP A 100 8.99 32.20 15.83
N THR A 101 10.13 32.48 15.21
CA THR A 101 10.93 33.65 15.58
C THR A 101 10.78 34.66 14.46
N GLY A 102 9.74 35.47 14.58
CA GLY A 102 9.55 36.67 13.80
C GLY A 102 10.81 37.53 13.85
N LYS A 103 11.46 37.68 12.69
CA LYS A 103 12.36 38.79 12.42
C LYS A 103 11.62 39.77 11.51
N ILE A 104 10.79 40.63 12.11
CA ILE A 104 10.31 41.83 11.44
C ILE A 104 11.54 42.73 11.24
N GLN A 105 12.16 42.66 10.06
CA GLN A 105 13.16 43.63 9.64
C GLN A 105 12.44 44.86 9.11
N LEU A 106 12.37 45.87 9.97
CA LEU A 106 11.93 47.22 9.65
C LEU A 106 13.01 47.90 8.76
N LEU A 107 12.85 47.86 7.45
CA LEU A 107 13.66 48.67 6.52
C LEU A 107 12.92 49.96 6.17
N ARG A 108 13.28 51.05 6.88
CA ARG A 108 12.98 52.42 6.48
C ARG A 108 13.58 52.71 5.11
N LYS A 109 12.75 52.97 4.09
CA LYS A 109 13.18 53.72 2.91
C LYS A 109 13.20 55.20 3.26
N LYS A 110 14.38 55.83 3.19
CA LYS A 110 14.53 57.28 3.09
C LYS A 110 13.96 57.74 1.74
N GLN A 111 13.12 58.77 1.79
CA GLN A 111 13.05 59.79 0.74
C GLN A 111 14.10 60.85 1.05
#